data_AF-A0A970DNG3-F1
#
_entry.id   AF-A0A970DNG3-F1
#
_cell.length_a   1.000
_cell.length_b   1.000
_cell.length_c   1.000
_cell.angle_alpha   90.00
_cell.angle_beta   90.00
_cell.angle_gamma   90.00
#
_symmetry.space_group_name_H-M   'P 1'
#
loop_
_entity.id
_entity.type
_entity.pdbx_description
1 polymer ?
#
loop_
_entity_poly.entity_id
_entity_poly.type
_entity_poly.pdbx_seq_one_letter_code
_entity_poly.pdbx_strand_id
1 'polypeptide(L)'
;MKVKQILFVLLILVLLLTGCGEKEPPKEKYLIRFIDWDDTVLLETTLEEGEDIVPPENPTREGYTFIGWDKEFSKASQNLDIKAVYERNKYLIRFYDGSGNLIKQEEILHGEQITPPNDPVKEGYVFVGWDKQFDTAISNLDINAQFERLSYKVRFFDDKGNLLKEQQVFHGENATPPMVNDRDIEEFSHWDKSYENVKEDLDIIAVFKEKEYSIEFYDGNTKLFLDITKYKPSEEITLPIPTKEGYAFAGWFLSDISLFEVTKIDSSFRGNIKLYSRWISTTSEQLTVPEGGIEFTQIVKKPHSSGTGFVYQPEFPAGAPSTSVLQYD
;
A
#
# COMPACT_ATOMS: atom_id res chain seq x y z
N MET A 1 6.36 -35.36 -143.36
CA MET A 1 6.81 -36.41 -142.42
C MET A 1 7.24 -35.72 -141.11
N LYS A 2 6.71 -36.22 -139.99
CA LYS A 2 6.89 -35.83 -138.57
C LYS A 2 6.05 -34.66 -138.00
N VAL A 3 5.24 -35.12 -137.06
CA VAL A 3 4.27 -34.54 -136.11
C VAL A 3 4.92 -33.74 -134.99
N LYS A 4 4.19 -32.77 -134.42
CA LYS A 4 4.05 -32.38 -132.99
C LYS A 4 3.22 -31.09 -132.92
N GLN A 5 2.39 -30.75 -131.95
CA GLN A 5 1.61 -31.42 -130.89
C GLN A 5 0.68 -30.32 -130.32
N ILE A 6 -0.48 -30.70 -129.80
CA ILE A 6 -1.61 -29.89 -129.30
C ILE A 6 -1.29 -29.11 -128.00
N LEU A 7 -1.85 -27.89 -127.80
CA LEU A 7 -2.50 -27.46 -126.53
C LEU A 7 -3.29 -26.14 -126.65
N PHE A 8 -4.27 -25.99 -125.75
CA PHE A 8 -5.47 -25.12 -125.74
C PHE A 8 -5.40 -24.13 -124.56
N VAL A 9 -5.66 -22.82 -124.74
CA VAL A 9 -5.94 -21.84 -123.64
C VAL A 9 -6.79 -20.69 -124.22
N LEU A 10 -8.10 -20.59 -123.93
CA LEU A 10 -8.77 -19.84 -122.85
C LEU A 10 -8.66 -18.30 -122.96
N LEU A 11 -9.75 -17.62 -123.33
CA LEU A 11 -9.90 -16.16 -123.28
C LEU A 11 -11.12 -15.80 -122.41
N ILE A 12 -10.87 -15.50 -121.14
CA ILE A 12 -11.87 -15.01 -120.17
C ILE A 12 -11.86 -13.49 -120.22
N LEU A 13 -13.01 -12.91 -120.59
CA LEU A 13 -13.28 -11.48 -120.58
C LEU A 13 -13.56 -11.03 -119.13
N VAL A 14 -12.56 -10.45 -118.46
CA VAL A 14 -12.70 -9.88 -117.12
C VAL A 14 -13.27 -8.46 -117.26
N LEU A 15 -14.55 -8.29 -116.94
CA LEU A 15 -15.12 -6.97 -116.63
C LEU A 15 -14.48 -6.47 -115.33
N LEU A 16 -13.70 -5.38 -115.41
CA LEU A 16 -13.28 -4.60 -114.25
C LEU A 16 -14.50 -3.85 -113.69
N LEU A 17 -15.25 -4.52 -112.80
CA LEU A 17 -16.08 -3.82 -111.82
C LEU A 17 -15.15 -3.28 -110.74
N THR A 18 -14.69 -2.05 -110.92
CA THR A 18 -14.24 -1.21 -109.79
C THR A 18 -15.46 -0.90 -108.94
N GLY A 19 -15.82 -1.86 -108.07
CA GLY A 19 -16.65 -1.59 -106.92
C GLY A 19 -15.88 -0.67 -106.00
N CYS A 20 -16.22 0.62 -106.06
CA CYS A 20 -15.84 1.61 -105.08
C CYS A 20 -16.38 1.10 -103.74
N GLY A 21 -15.52 0.52 -102.90
CA GLY A 21 -15.84 0.28 -101.50
C GLY A 21 -16.14 1.65 -100.91
N GLU A 22 -17.39 1.88 -100.53
CA GLU A 22 -17.80 3.02 -99.73
C GLU A 22 -16.94 2.95 -98.47
N LYS A 23 -15.84 3.70 -98.43
CA LYS A 23 -15.01 3.82 -97.24
C LYS A 23 -15.94 4.43 -96.20
N GLU A 24 -16.33 3.64 -95.19
CA GLU A 24 -17.02 4.18 -94.03
C GLU A 24 -16.28 5.46 -93.59
N PRO A 25 -16.99 6.57 -93.34
CA PRO A 25 -16.35 7.77 -92.86
C PRO A 25 -15.54 7.42 -91.61
N PRO A 26 -14.31 7.96 -91.45
CA PRO A 26 -13.51 7.67 -90.27
C PRO A 26 -14.33 8.07 -89.04
N LYS A 27 -14.52 7.13 -88.11
CA LYS A 27 -15.20 7.41 -86.85
C LYS A 27 -14.43 8.47 -86.09
N GLU A 28 -15.16 9.42 -85.48
CA GLU A 28 -14.54 10.41 -84.62
C GLU A 28 -13.84 9.71 -83.45
N LYS A 29 -12.73 10.29 -83.00
CA LYS A 29 -11.91 9.74 -81.92
C LYS A 29 -11.91 10.68 -80.72
N TYR A 30 -12.05 10.09 -79.54
CA TYR A 30 -12.14 10.83 -78.29
C TYR A 30 -11.01 10.43 -77.33
N LEU A 31 -10.35 11.43 -76.75
CA LEU A 31 -9.33 11.28 -75.72
C LEU A 31 -9.98 11.05 -74.36
N ILE A 32 -9.67 9.91 -73.74
CA ILE A 32 -10.16 9.54 -72.41
C ILE A 32 -8.96 9.42 -71.46
N ARG A 33 -9.02 10.15 -70.35
CA ARG A 33 -7.99 10.13 -69.30
C ARG A 33 -8.60 9.80 -67.95
N PHE A 34 -8.02 8.84 -67.26
CA PHE A 34 -8.26 8.61 -65.83
C PHE A 34 -7.16 9.28 -65.03
N ILE A 35 -7.55 10.12 -64.08
CA ILE A 35 -6.65 11.03 -63.37
C ILE A 35 -6.83 10.82 -61.86
N ASP A 36 -5.73 10.77 -61.12
CA ASP A 36 -5.72 10.63 -59.67
C ASP A 36 -5.93 11.98 -58.95
N TRP A 37 -5.99 11.97 -57.63
CA TRP A 37 -6.23 13.13 -56.77
C TRP A 37 -5.14 14.22 -56.88
N ASP A 38 -3.92 13.86 -57.28
CA ASP A 38 -2.76 14.74 -57.44
C ASP A 38 -2.50 15.17 -58.90
N ASP A 39 -3.52 14.99 -59.75
CA ASP A 39 -3.47 15.22 -61.21
C ASP A 39 -2.55 14.25 -61.99
N THR A 40 -2.04 13.18 -61.36
CA THR A 40 -1.34 12.10 -62.07
C THR A 40 -2.28 11.38 -63.02
N VAL A 41 -1.86 11.19 -64.28
CA VAL A 41 -2.62 10.42 -65.26
C VAL A 41 -2.37 8.93 -65.05
N LEU A 42 -3.41 8.21 -64.63
CA LEU A 42 -3.38 6.77 -64.36
C LEU A 42 -3.50 5.95 -65.64
N LEU A 43 -4.31 6.45 -66.59
CA LEU A 43 -4.53 5.84 -67.90
C LEU A 43 -4.89 6.95 -68.90
N GLU A 44 -4.31 6.90 -70.10
CA GLU A 44 -4.68 7.75 -71.23
C GLU A 44 -4.88 6.87 -72.47
N THR A 45 -6.02 7.05 -73.14
CA THR A 45 -6.34 6.31 -74.36
C THR A 45 -7.15 7.16 -75.33
N THR A 46 -7.10 6.82 -76.61
CA THR A 46 -7.92 7.43 -77.66
C THR A 46 -8.81 6.34 -78.27
N LEU A 47 -10.13 6.50 -78.13
CA LEU A 47 -11.13 5.51 -78.55
C LEU A 47 -11.97 6.06 -79.71
N GLU A 48 -12.45 5.18 -80.60
CA GLU A 48 -13.42 5.54 -81.63
C GLU A 48 -14.82 5.73 -81.02
N GLU A 49 -15.65 6.55 -81.65
CA GLU A 49 -17.03 6.78 -81.22
C GLU A 49 -17.80 5.45 -81.04
N GLY A 50 -18.38 5.28 -79.85
CA GLY A 50 -19.18 4.12 -79.46
C GLY A 50 -18.41 2.94 -78.86
N GLU A 51 -17.07 2.99 -78.83
CA GLU A 51 -16.24 1.99 -78.11
C GLU A 51 -16.43 2.07 -76.60
N ASP A 52 -16.33 0.92 -75.91
CA ASP A 52 -16.52 0.86 -74.46
C ASP A 52 -15.30 1.42 -73.72
N ILE A 53 -15.55 2.25 -72.70
CA ILE A 53 -14.52 2.81 -71.82
C ILE A 53 -14.23 1.79 -70.71
N VAL A 54 -13.00 1.27 -70.68
CA VAL A 54 -12.54 0.35 -69.63
C VAL A 54 -11.66 1.12 -68.63
N PRO A 55 -12.05 1.22 -67.35
CA PRO A 55 -11.25 1.90 -66.34
C PRO A 55 -9.99 1.09 -65.97
N PRO A 56 -8.94 1.74 -65.46
CA PRO A 56 -7.79 1.05 -64.88
C PRO A 56 -8.16 0.35 -63.55
N GLU A 57 -7.21 -0.35 -62.94
CA GLU A 57 -7.35 -0.79 -61.55
C GLU A 57 -7.59 0.42 -60.63
N ASN A 58 -8.41 0.22 -59.60
CA ASN A 58 -8.74 1.30 -58.67
C ASN A 58 -7.45 1.82 -57.99
N PRO A 59 -7.19 3.13 -58.05
CA PRO A 59 -6.02 3.70 -57.40
C PRO A 59 -6.13 3.61 -55.87
N THR A 60 -4.98 3.62 -55.20
CA THR A 60 -4.90 3.58 -53.74
C THR A 60 -4.33 4.88 -53.19
N ARG A 61 -4.83 5.31 -52.03
CA ARG A 61 -4.37 6.52 -51.34
C ARG A 61 -4.34 6.27 -49.85
N GLU A 62 -3.18 6.40 -49.22
CA GLU A 62 -3.03 6.17 -47.78
C GLU A 62 -3.97 7.07 -46.97
N GLY A 63 -4.76 6.45 -46.08
CA GLY A 63 -5.74 7.16 -45.26
C GLY A 63 -7.06 7.51 -45.94
N TYR A 64 -7.28 7.06 -47.17
CA TYR A 64 -8.50 7.29 -47.92
C TYR A 64 -9.02 6.00 -48.57
N THR A 65 -10.33 5.92 -48.74
CA THR A 65 -11.02 4.86 -49.47
C THR A 65 -11.45 5.40 -50.83
N PHE A 66 -11.10 4.69 -51.91
CA PHE A 66 -11.61 5.01 -53.25
C PHE A 66 -13.11 4.71 -53.30
N ILE A 67 -13.91 5.74 -53.57
CA ILE A 67 -15.38 5.62 -53.62
C ILE A 67 -15.92 5.50 -55.05
N GLY A 68 -15.10 5.86 -56.04
CA GLY A 68 -15.49 5.80 -57.44
C GLY A 68 -14.83 6.91 -58.25
N TRP A 69 -15.35 7.09 -59.45
CA TRP A 69 -14.92 8.13 -60.37
C TRP A 69 -15.91 9.30 -60.35
N ASP A 70 -15.44 10.51 -60.63
CA ASP A 70 -16.24 11.74 -60.54
C ASP A 70 -17.30 11.86 -61.64
N LYS A 71 -17.16 11.06 -62.70
CA LYS A 71 -18.02 11.06 -63.88
C LYS A 71 -18.45 9.64 -64.20
N GLU A 72 -19.70 9.53 -64.63
CA GLU A 72 -20.20 8.32 -65.27
C GLU A 72 -19.56 8.17 -66.66
N PHE A 73 -19.18 6.95 -67.00
CA PHE A 73 -18.65 6.61 -68.33
C PHE A 73 -19.15 5.24 -68.75
N SER A 74 -19.33 5.06 -70.06
CA SER A 74 -19.72 3.77 -70.65
C SER A 74 -19.13 3.61 -72.04
N LYS A 75 -19.48 4.50 -72.96
CA LYS A 75 -18.97 4.54 -74.34
C LYS A 75 -18.31 5.88 -74.67
N ALA A 76 -17.31 5.86 -75.53
CA ALA A 76 -16.65 7.06 -76.02
C ALA A 76 -17.59 7.86 -76.94
N SER A 77 -17.95 9.07 -76.52
CA SER A 77 -18.78 10.00 -77.29
C SER A 77 -18.30 11.46 -77.22
N GLN A 78 -17.32 11.75 -76.37
CA GLN A 78 -16.64 13.03 -76.22
C GLN A 78 -15.32 12.81 -75.47
N ASN A 79 -14.42 13.80 -75.51
CA ASN A 79 -13.23 13.78 -74.67
C ASN A 79 -13.62 13.84 -73.19
N LEU A 80 -13.02 12.99 -72.36
CA LEU A 80 -13.33 12.91 -70.92
C LEU A 80 -12.04 12.82 -70.08
N ASP A 81 -11.97 13.72 -69.10
CA ASP A 81 -11.07 13.59 -67.96
C ASP A 81 -11.89 13.10 -66.77
N ILE A 82 -11.61 11.89 -66.30
CA ILE A 82 -12.34 11.20 -65.25
C ILE A 82 -11.42 11.14 -64.01
N LYS A 83 -11.80 11.80 -62.93
CA LYS A 83 -11.00 11.93 -61.72
C LYS A 83 -11.41 10.92 -60.65
N ALA A 84 -10.43 10.35 -59.96
CA ALA A 84 -10.66 9.48 -58.81
C ALA A 84 -11.25 10.29 -57.65
N VAL A 85 -12.27 9.73 -57.00
CA VAL A 85 -12.90 10.32 -55.81
C VAL A 85 -12.61 9.45 -54.60
N TYR A 86 -12.30 10.11 -53.50
CA TYR A 86 -11.87 9.48 -52.25
C TYR A 86 -12.67 9.98 -51.05
N GLU A 87 -12.97 9.09 -50.12
CA GLU A 87 -13.45 9.43 -48.78
C GLU A 87 -12.31 9.25 -47.77
N ARG A 88 -12.09 10.21 -46.88
CA ARG A 88 -11.06 10.12 -45.84
C ARG A 88 -11.50 9.11 -44.78
N ASN A 89 -10.63 8.18 -44.43
CA ASN A 89 -10.92 7.12 -43.46
C ASN A 89 -11.18 7.73 -42.08
N LYS A 90 -12.01 7.05 -41.28
CA LYS A 90 -12.27 7.35 -39.87
C LYS A 90 -11.81 6.19 -39.01
N TYR A 91 -11.26 6.51 -37.84
CA TYR A 91 -10.83 5.55 -36.86
C TYR A 91 -11.51 5.76 -35.52
N LEU A 92 -11.96 4.67 -34.91
CA LEU A 92 -12.55 4.65 -33.60
C LEU A 92 -11.46 4.59 -32.53
N ILE A 93 -11.38 5.64 -31.71
CA ILE A 93 -10.44 5.74 -30.59
C ILE A 93 -11.22 5.66 -29.27
N ARG A 94 -10.79 4.78 -28.37
CA ARG A 94 -11.43 4.53 -27.07
C ARG A 94 -10.41 4.63 -25.94
N PHE A 95 -10.75 5.39 -24.90
CA PHE A 95 -9.97 5.51 -23.67
C PHE A 95 -10.68 4.82 -22.52
N TYR A 96 -9.92 4.08 -21.71
CA TYR A 96 -10.41 3.31 -20.57
C TYR A 96 -9.67 3.69 -19.27
N ASP A 97 -10.38 3.67 -18.14
CA ASP A 97 -9.88 4.06 -16.82
C ASP A 97 -8.91 3.07 -16.14
N GLY A 98 -8.38 2.09 -16.87
CA GLY A 98 -7.51 1.04 -16.33
C GLY A 98 -8.22 -0.01 -15.47
N SER A 99 -9.52 0.16 -15.19
CA SER A 99 -10.41 -0.85 -14.60
C SER A 99 -11.35 -1.47 -15.64
N GLY A 100 -11.22 -1.03 -16.90
CA GLY A 100 -12.00 -1.50 -18.05
C GLY A 100 -13.23 -0.65 -18.37
N ASN A 101 -13.47 0.45 -17.66
CA ASN A 101 -14.60 1.33 -17.96
C ASN A 101 -14.22 2.33 -19.06
N LEU A 102 -15.09 2.45 -20.07
CA LEU A 102 -14.93 3.43 -21.14
C LEU A 102 -15.17 4.85 -20.61
N ILE A 103 -14.18 5.74 -20.79
CA ILE A 103 -14.23 7.13 -20.30
C ILE A 103 -14.27 8.17 -21.42
N LYS A 104 -13.80 7.82 -22.62
CA LYS A 104 -13.95 8.63 -23.83
C LYS A 104 -13.97 7.74 -25.06
N GLN A 105 -14.82 8.07 -26.04
CA GLN A 105 -14.82 7.44 -27.36
C GLN A 105 -15.06 8.50 -28.43
N GLU A 106 -14.33 8.42 -29.54
CA GLU A 106 -14.44 9.37 -30.65
C GLU A 106 -14.07 8.70 -31.99
N GLU A 107 -14.78 9.06 -33.06
CA GLU A 107 -14.37 8.75 -34.43
C GLU A 107 -13.56 9.92 -34.99
N ILE A 108 -12.30 9.66 -35.34
CA ILE A 108 -11.35 10.69 -35.76
C ILE A 108 -10.90 10.41 -37.20
N LEU A 109 -10.87 11.44 -38.05
CA LEU A 109 -10.43 11.31 -39.45
C LEU A 109 -8.93 10.99 -39.53
N HIS A 110 -8.52 10.23 -40.55
CA HIS A 110 -7.13 9.82 -40.74
C HIS A 110 -6.14 10.98 -40.72
N GLY A 111 -5.18 10.97 -39.81
CA GLY A 111 -4.17 12.02 -39.66
C GLY A 111 -4.58 13.21 -38.80
N GLU A 112 -5.82 13.27 -38.30
CA GLU A 112 -6.19 14.25 -37.26
C GLU A 112 -5.60 13.86 -35.90
N GLN A 113 -5.40 14.86 -35.05
CA GLN A 113 -4.84 14.72 -33.71
C GLN A 113 -5.82 14.05 -32.74
N ILE A 114 -5.29 13.16 -31.89
CA ILE A 114 -6.02 12.48 -30.82
C ILE A 114 -5.88 13.29 -29.54
N THR A 115 -6.99 13.77 -29.00
CA THR A 115 -7.00 14.48 -27.70
C THR A 115 -7.45 13.53 -26.58
N PRO A 116 -6.61 13.24 -25.57
CA PRO A 116 -7.00 12.39 -24.46
C PRO A 116 -8.02 13.08 -23.54
N PRO A 117 -8.80 12.32 -22.74
CA PRO A 117 -9.59 12.89 -21.64
C PRO A 117 -8.69 13.42 -20.52
N ASN A 118 -9.30 14.00 -19.49
CA ASN A 118 -8.60 14.26 -18.23
C ASN A 118 -8.08 12.96 -17.63
N ASP A 119 -6.93 13.03 -16.95
CA ASP A 119 -6.32 11.88 -16.30
C ASP A 119 -7.31 11.22 -15.31
N PRO A 120 -7.52 9.90 -15.43
CA PRO A 120 -8.43 9.20 -14.53
C PRO A 120 -7.83 9.10 -13.13
N VAL A 121 -8.72 9.13 -12.13
CA VAL A 121 -8.34 9.04 -10.71
C VAL A 121 -8.72 7.67 -10.16
N LYS A 122 -7.80 7.05 -9.42
CA LYS A 122 -8.00 5.75 -8.77
C LYS A 122 -7.44 5.80 -7.34
N GLU A 123 -8.30 5.60 -6.34
CA GLU A 123 -7.89 5.66 -4.92
C GLU A 123 -6.76 4.64 -4.64
N GLY A 124 -5.69 5.11 -3.99
CA GLY A 124 -4.52 4.29 -3.66
C GLY A 124 -3.52 4.10 -4.81
N TYR A 125 -3.69 4.81 -5.92
CA TYR A 125 -2.79 4.74 -7.08
C TYR A 125 -2.48 6.13 -7.64
N VAL A 126 -1.36 6.23 -8.35
CA VAL A 126 -0.95 7.38 -9.15
C VAL A 126 -1.10 7.02 -10.62
N PHE A 127 -1.73 7.90 -11.41
CA PHE A 127 -1.77 7.76 -12.86
C PHE A 127 -0.38 8.03 -13.42
N VAL A 128 0.18 7.08 -14.18
CA VAL A 128 1.52 7.18 -14.75
C VAL A 128 1.52 7.37 -16.26
N GLY A 129 0.35 7.32 -16.89
CA GLY A 129 0.17 7.52 -18.32
C GLY A 129 -0.76 6.50 -18.95
N TRP A 130 -0.74 6.44 -20.27
CA TRP A 130 -1.54 5.51 -21.06
C TRP A 130 -0.68 4.34 -21.56
N ASP A 131 -1.29 3.18 -21.76
CA ASP A 131 -0.61 1.95 -22.21
C ASP A 131 -0.08 2.00 -23.64
N LYS A 132 -0.60 2.91 -24.45
CA LYS A 132 -0.25 3.11 -25.85
C LYS A 132 0.14 4.56 -26.08
N GLN A 133 1.13 4.75 -26.95
CA GLN A 133 1.40 6.07 -27.52
C GLN A 133 0.35 6.39 -28.58
N PHE A 134 -0.08 7.64 -28.62
CA PHE A 134 -1.01 8.17 -29.60
C PHE A 134 -0.64 9.62 -29.89
N ASP A 135 -0.81 10.02 -31.15
CA ASP A 135 -0.62 11.38 -31.63
C ASP A 135 -1.71 11.67 -32.67
N THR A 136 -1.62 11.05 -33.84
CA THR A 136 -2.65 11.13 -34.89
C THR A 136 -3.41 9.82 -35.08
N ALA A 137 -4.67 9.91 -35.50
CA ALA A 137 -5.49 8.75 -35.82
C ALA A 137 -5.07 8.12 -37.15
N ILE A 138 -4.44 6.95 -37.10
CA ILE A 138 -4.03 6.15 -38.28
C ILE A 138 -4.62 4.72 -38.25
N SER A 139 -5.22 4.34 -37.12
CA SER A 139 -5.86 3.04 -36.90
C SER A 139 -6.82 3.15 -35.71
N ASN A 140 -7.70 2.16 -35.55
CA ASN A 140 -8.53 2.06 -34.35
C ASN A 140 -7.65 1.75 -33.14
N LEU A 141 -7.89 2.41 -32.01
CA LEU A 141 -7.10 2.24 -30.79
C LEU A 141 -7.99 2.10 -29.55
N ASP A 142 -7.65 1.12 -28.71
CA ASP A 142 -8.15 0.98 -27.36
C ASP A 142 -7.00 1.28 -26.40
N ILE A 143 -7.12 2.37 -25.65
CA ILE A 143 -6.06 2.95 -24.84
C ILE A 143 -6.48 2.86 -23.37
N ASN A 144 -5.66 2.22 -22.55
CA ASN A 144 -5.93 1.96 -21.14
C ASN A 144 -5.01 2.79 -20.25
N ALA A 145 -5.58 3.42 -19.22
CA ALA A 145 -4.80 4.10 -18.20
C ALA A 145 -3.92 3.12 -17.41
N GLN A 146 -2.70 3.55 -17.13
CA GLN A 146 -1.71 2.84 -16.33
C GLN A 146 -1.56 3.51 -14.97
N PHE A 147 -1.40 2.70 -13.94
CA PHE A 147 -1.38 3.14 -12.55
C PHE A 147 -0.27 2.44 -11.77
N GLU A 148 0.39 3.20 -10.90
CA GLU A 148 1.29 2.66 -9.89
C GLU A 148 0.66 2.77 -8.50
N ARG A 149 0.79 1.71 -7.70
CA ARG A 149 0.19 1.67 -6.36
C ARG A 149 0.98 2.59 -5.43
N LEU A 150 0.27 3.46 -4.70
CA LEU A 150 0.87 4.28 -3.65
C LEU A 150 1.45 3.39 -2.56
N SER A 151 2.56 3.81 -1.99
CA SER A 151 3.17 3.14 -0.84
C SER A 151 3.65 4.16 0.17
N TYR A 152 3.65 3.76 1.44
CA TYR A 152 3.96 4.60 2.58
C TYR A 152 5.00 3.95 3.47
N LYS A 153 5.83 4.78 4.05
CA LYS A 153 6.84 4.41 5.02
C LYS A 153 6.25 4.44 6.43
N VAL A 154 6.35 3.32 7.13
CA VAL A 154 5.93 3.21 8.54
C VAL A 154 7.13 2.88 9.40
N ARG A 155 7.37 3.72 10.42
CA ARG A 155 8.48 3.61 11.37
C ARG A 155 7.94 3.47 12.79
N PHE A 156 8.45 2.48 13.50
CA PHE A 156 8.15 2.24 14.91
C PHE A 156 9.33 2.66 15.77
N PHE A 157 9.07 3.44 16.80
CA PHE A 157 10.05 3.96 17.74
C PHE A 157 9.73 3.55 19.17
N ASP A 158 10.75 3.45 20.02
CA ASP A 158 10.51 3.49 21.45
C ASP A 158 10.14 4.92 21.91
N ASP A 159 9.69 5.05 23.15
CA ASP A 159 9.37 6.33 23.81
C ASP A 159 10.57 7.28 23.97
N LYS A 160 11.80 6.83 23.67
CA LYS A 160 13.03 7.62 23.68
C LYS A 160 13.44 8.09 22.28
N GLY A 161 12.68 7.71 21.24
CA GLY A 161 12.93 8.08 19.85
C GLY A 161 13.93 7.16 19.12
N ASN A 162 14.29 6.00 19.68
CA ASN A 162 15.11 5.01 18.98
C ASN A 162 14.25 4.24 17.98
N LEU A 163 14.73 4.12 16.74
CA LEU A 163 14.05 3.34 15.70
C LEU A 163 14.12 1.84 16.04
N LEU A 164 12.95 1.21 16.17
CA LEU A 164 12.79 -0.21 16.41
C LEU A 164 12.60 -1.01 15.12
N LYS A 165 11.81 -0.47 14.18
CA LYS A 165 11.51 -1.11 12.90
C LYS A 165 11.06 -0.08 11.86
N GLU A 166 11.49 -0.26 10.61
CA GLU A 166 10.96 0.48 9.45
C GLU A 166 10.42 -0.53 8.43
N GLN A 167 9.32 -0.19 7.75
CA GLN A 167 8.80 -0.95 6.62
C GLN A 167 8.09 -0.05 5.61
N GLN A 168 8.01 -0.54 4.37
CA GLN A 168 7.18 0.04 3.32
C GLN A 168 5.91 -0.81 3.19
N VAL A 169 4.74 -0.19 3.21
CA VAL A 169 3.45 -0.84 2.97
C VAL A 169 2.73 -0.14 1.84
N PHE A 170 1.89 -0.85 1.09
CA PHE A 170 1.08 -0.19 0.07
C PHE A 170 -0.15 0.47 0.67
N HIS A 171 -0.73 1.43 -0.06
CA HIS A 171 -1.91 2.17 0.38
C HIS A 171 -3.04 1.23 0.82
N GLY A 172 -3.49 1.43 2.05
CA GLY A 172 -4.56 0.68 2.71
C GLY A 172 -4.13 -0.68 3.29
N GLU A 173 -2.86 -1.09 3.16
CA GLU A 173 -2.36 -2.27 3.84
C GLU A 173 -2.03 -1.99 5.31
N ASN A 174 -2.01 -3.05 6.13
CA ASN A 174 -1.61 -2.96 7.53
C ASN A 174 -0.09 -3.08 7.65
N ALA A 175 0.49 -2.25 8.50
CA ALA A 175 1.84 -2.41 8.99
C ALA A 175 1.89 -3.47 10.10
N THR A 176 3.03 -4.19 10.22
CA THR A 176 3.26 -5.13 11.32
C THR A 176 4.23 -4.51 12.34
N PRO A 177 3.82 -4.24 13.58
CA PRO A 177 4.70 -3.69 14.60
C PRO A 177 5.78 -4.70 15.05
N PRO A 178 6.92 -4.23 15.59
CA PRO A 178 7.88 -5.11 16.26
C PRO A 178 7.34 -5.58 17.62
N MET A 179 7.93 -6.66 18.16
CA MET A 179 7.70 -7.06 19.55
C MET A 179 8.44 -6.09 20.48
N VAL A 180 7.75 -5.61 21.52
CA VAL A 180 8.31 -4.74 22.55
C VAL A 180 8.26 -5.48 23.88
N ASN A 181 9.39 -5.51 24.59
CA ASN A 181 9.48 -6.16 25.89
C ASN A 181 9.11 -5.18 27.00
N ASP A 182 8.54 -5.72 28.08
CA ASP A 182 8.35 -4.97 29.32
C ASP A 182 9.69 -4.55 29.93
N ARG A 183 9.63 -3.47 30.70
CA ARG A 183 10.74 -2.92 31.47
C ARG A 183 10.61 -3.33 32.94
N ASP A 184 11.53 -2.86 33.77
CA ASP A 184 11.53 -3.15 35.21
C ASP A 184 10.21 -2.69 35.88
N ILE A 185 9.90 -1.40 35.74
CA ILE A 185 8.73 -0.76 36.38
C ILE A 185 7.58 -0.43 35.44
N GLU A 186 7.74 -0.68 34.14
CA GLU A 186 6.76 -0.35 33.11
C GLU A 186 6.50 -1.58 32.24
N GLU A 187 5.28 -1.69 31.73
CA GLU A 187 4.88 -2.68 30.72
C GLU A 187 4.47 -1.98 29.42
N PHE A 188 4.67 -2.66 28.29
CA PHE A 188 4.19 -2.13 27.03
C PHE A 188 2.65 -2.12 27.04
N SER A 189 2.06 -0.95 26.78
CA SER A 189 0.61 -0.79 26.78
C SER A 189 0.05 -0.93 25.36
N HIS A 190 0.47 -0.03 24.46
CA HIS A 190 0.04 0.00 23.07
C HIS A 190 0.96 0.90 22.23
N TRP A 191 0.71 0.97 20.93
CA TRP A 191 1.30 2.00 20.06
C TRP A 191 0.45 3.28 20.09
N ASP A 192 1.06 4.44 19.93
CA ASP A 192 0.37 5.75 20.01
C ASP A 192 -0.59 6.02 18.84
N LYS A 193 -0.34 5.40 17.68
CA LYS A 193 -1.15 5.50 16.45
C LYS A 193 -1.55 4.13 15.94
N SER A 194 -2.65 4.10 15.18
CA SER A 194 -3.01 2.91 14.40
C SER A 194 -1.97 2.65 13.30
N TYR A 195 -1.68 1.38 13.07
CA TYR A 195 -0.84 0.88 11.97
C TYR A 195 -1.67 0.06 10.96
N GLU A 196 -2.99 0.11 11.05
CA GLU A 196 -3.90 -0.54 10.11
C GLU A 196 -4.37 0.44 9.04
N ASN A 197 -4.65 -0.07 7.83
CA ASN A 197 -5.17 0.72 6.70
C ASN A 197 -4.35 2.00 6.44
N VAL A 198 -3.05 1.83 6.22
CA VAL A 198 -2.10 2.96 6.13
C VAL A 198 -2.31 3.78 4.85
N LYS A 199 -2.52 5.09 5.00
CA LYS A 199 -2.76 6.04 3.88
C LYS A 199 -1.78 7.22 3.83
N GLU A 200 -0.79 7.23 4.71
CA GLU A 200 0.27 8.24 4.78
C GLU A 200 1.51 7.64 5.47
N ASP A 201 2.63 8.36 5.40
CA ASP A 201 3.82 7.98 6.16
C ASP A 201 3.55 8.15 7.66
N LEU A 202 3.94 7.17 8.46
CA LEU A 202 3.65 7.14 9.90
C LEU A 202 4.91 6.93 10.73
N ASP A 203 5.08 7.81 11.71
CA ASP A 203 5.96 7.58 12.86
C ASP A 203 5.10 7.22 14.06
N ILE A 204 5.32 6.01 14.58
CA ILE A 204 4.52 5.38 15.63
C ILE A 204 5.42 5.08 16.82
N ILE A 205 5.00 5.51 18.01
CA ILE A 205 5.78 5.47 19.25
C ILE A 205 5.14 4.48 20.22
N ALA A 206 5.96 3.64 20.84
CA ALA A 206 5.52 2.72 21.88
C ALA A 206 5.09 3.50 23.13
N VAL A 207 3.90 3.19 23.64
CA VAL A 207 3.37 3.75 24.89
C VAL A 207 3.50 2.71 25.99
N PHE A 208 4.13 3.11 27.07
CA PHE A 208 4.34 2.29 28.26
C PHE A 208 3.39 2.71 29.38
N LYS A 209 3.06 1.76 30.24
CA LYS A 209 2.27 1.98 31.44
C LYS A 209 3.05 1.48 32.64
N GLU A 210 3.07 2.25 33.71
CA GLU A 210 3.71 1.83 34.95
C GLU A 210 2.99 0.62 35.55
N LYS A 211 3.78 -0.35 36.01
CA LYS A 211 3.31 -1.56 36.68
C LYS A 211 2.72 -1.20 38.04
N GLU A 212 1.66 -1.90 38.39
CA GLU A 212 0.98 -1.77 39.68
C GLU A 212 1.07 -3.10 40.43
N TYR A 213 1.47 -3.04 41.69
CA TYR A 213 1.69 -4.21 42.52
C TYR A 213 0.78 -4.19 43.75
N SER A 214 0.43 -5.36 44.27
CA SER A 214 -0.43 -5.47 45.45
C SER A 214 0.36 -5.35 46.76
N ILE A 215 -0.29 -4.79 47.77
CA ILE A 215 0.17 -4.81 49.17
C ILE A 215 -0.87 -5.57 49.99
N GLU A 216 -0.41 -6.57 50.74
CA GLU A 216 -1.25 -7.29 51.70
C GLU A 216 -0.70 -7.13 53.12
N PHE A 217 -1.58 -6.87 54.07
CA PHE A 217 -1.23 -6.71 55.47
C PHE A 217 -1.71 -7.89 56.30
N TYR A 218 -0.93 -8.31 57.30
CA TYR A 218 -1.21 -9.47 58.14
C TYR A 218 -0.92 -9.19 59.63
N ASP A 219 -1.71 -9.78 60.53
CA ASP A 219 -1.41 -9.97 61.95
C ASP A 219 -1.28 -11.47 62.23
N GLY A 220 -0.05 -11.94 62.38
CA GLY A 220 0.27 -13.36 62.31
C GLY A 220 -0.22 -13.96 60.98
N ASN A 221 -1.16 -14.91 61.06
CA ASN A 221 -1.76 -15.56 59.89
C ASN A 221 -3.04 -14.89 59.40
N THR A 222 -3.54 -13.87 60.10
CA THR A 222 -4.79 -13.20 59.77
C THR A 222 -4.53 -12.05 58.81
N LYS A 223 -5.18 -12.06 57.63
CA LYS A 223 -5.11 -10.94 56.68
C LYS A 223 -5.91 -9.76 57.23
N LEU A 224 -5.30 -8.58 57.21
CA LEU A 224 -5.89 -7.30 57.58
C LEU A 224 -6.40 -6.60 56.32
N PHE A 225 -7.55 -5.93 56.44
CA PHE A 225 -8.15 -5.14 55.35
C PHE A 225 -7.94 -3.66 55.64
N LEU A 226 -6.94 -3.08 54.96
CA LEU A 226 -6.57 -1.67 55.08
C LEU A 226 -6.78 -0.97 53.72
N ASP A 227 -6.90 0.36 53.74
CA ASP A 227 -7.24 1.14 52.54
C ASP A 227 -6.18 1.04 51.43
N ILE A 228 -4.92 0.88 51.82
CA ILE A 228 -3.82 0.67 50.88
C ILE A 228 -3.80 -0.80 50.48
N THR A 229 -4.05 -1.07 49.20
CA THR A 229 -4.05 -2.44 48.65
C THR A 229 -3.11 -2.61 47.47
N LYS A 230 -2.59 -1.50 46.93
CA LYS A 230 -1.69 -1.48 45.77
C LYS A 230 -0.72 -0.31 45.85
N TYR A 231 0.35 -0.39 45.06
CA TYR A 231 1.30 0.70 44.86
C TYR A 231 1.92 0.65 43.47
N LYS A 232 2.46 1.80 43.06
CA LYS A 232 3.36 1.90 41.92
C LYS A 232 4.79 2.18 42.39
N PRO A 233 5.82 1.65 41.71
CA PRO A 233 7.22 1.89 42.06
C PRO A 233 7.65 3.37 42.11
N SER A 234 7.03 4.25 41.33
CA SER A 234 7.34 5.69 41.32
C SER A 234 6.75 6.46 42.50
N GLU A 235 5.80 5.87 43.24
CA GLU A 235 5.06 6.51 44.32
C GLU A 235 5.71 6.24 45.68
N GLU A 236 5.55 7.18 46.61
CA GLU A 236 5.90 6.99 48.02
C GLU A 236 4.61 6.88 48.86
N ILE A 237 4.45 5.79 49.60
CA ILE A 237 3.26 5.51 50.42
C ILE A 237 3.67 5.34 51.88
N THR A 238 3.07 6.14 52.77
CA THR A 238 3.19 5.94 54.21
C THR A 238 2.27 4.82 54.66
N LEU A 239 2.79 3.87 55.44
CA LEU A 239 2.01 2.72 55.88
C LEU A 239 1.06 3.06 57.04
N PRO A 240 -0.13 2.44 57.10
CA PRO A 240 -1.11 2.68 58.15
C PRO A 240 -0.61 2.15 59.50
N ILE A 241 -1.06 2.75 60.61
CA ILE A 241 -0.73 2.32 61.97
C ILE A 241 -1.97 1.65 62.58
N PRO A 242 -2.08 0.30 62.55
CA PRO A 242 -3.23 -0.39 63.13
C PRO A 242 -3.21 -0.34 64.66
N THR A 243 -4.37 -0.58 65.27
CA THR A 243 -4.52 -0.66 66.74
C THR A 243 -4.91 -2.07 67.18
N LYS A 244 -4.34 -2.55 68.29
CA LYS A 244 -4.65 -3.84 68.91
C LYS A 244 -4.73 -3.67 70.43
N GLU A 245 -5.85 -4.06 71.04
CA GLU A 245 -6.08 -3.86 72.48
C GLU A 245 -5.02 -4.58 73.33
N GLY A 246 -4.42 -3.86 74.29
CA GLY A 246 -3.36 -4.38 75.15
C GLY A 246 -1.96 -4.44 74.52
N TYR A 247 -1.79 -3.92 73.30
CA TYR A 247 -0.51 -3.91 72.60
C TYR A 247 -0.20 -2.57 71.92
N ALA A 248 1.08 -2.20 71.89
CA ALA A 248 1.61 -1.11 71.08
C ALA A 248 2.09 -1.65 69.73
N PHE A 249 1.80 -0.92 68.64
CA PHE A 249 2.25 -1.29 67.30
C PHE A 249 3.76 -1.06 67.16
N ALA A 250 4.49 -2.14 66.83
CA ALA A 250 5.95 -2.12 66.75
C ALA A 250 6.47 -1.83 65.33
N GLY A 251 5.62 -2.00 64.31
CA GLY A 251 5.98 -1.77 62.91
C GLY A 251 5.48 -2.86 61.96
N TRP A 252 5.63 -2.61 60.65
CA TRP A 252 5.41 -3.58 59.59
C TRP A 252 6.73 -4.25 59.17
N PHE A 253 6.67 -5.53 58.81
CA PHE A 253 7.85 -6.31 58.45
C PHE A 253 7.55 -7.22 57.25
N LEU A 254 8.54 -7.47 56.38
CA LEU A 254 8.36 -8.33 55.20
C LEU A 254 8.18 -9.83 55.54
N SER A 255 8.58 -10.24 56.75
CA SER A 255 8.42 -11.60 57.26
C SER A 255 8.58 -11.64 58.78
N ASP A 256 8.30 -12.80 59.36
CA ASP A 256 8.56 -13.16 60.76
C ASP A 256 10.03 -13.02 61.17
N ILE A 257 10.98 -13.24 60.25
CA ILE A 257 12.42 -13.10 60.49
C ILE A 257 13.02 -11.75 60.04
N SER A 258 12.23 -10.87 59.43
CA SER A 258 12.76 -9.57 58.97
C SER A 258 13.23 -8.73 60.16
N LEU A 259 14.45 -8.22 60.08
CA LEU A 259 15.04 -7.37 61.12
C LEU A 259 14.74 -5.89 60.90
N PHE A 260 14.28 -5.52 59.71
CA PHE A 260 14.03 -4.14 59.34
C PHE A 260 12.54 -3.86 59.27
N GLU A 261 12.13 -2.84 60.01
CA GLU A 261 10.80 -2.25 59.93
C GLU A 261 10.63 -1.55 58.58
N VAL A 262 9.53 -1.84 57.91
CA VAL A 262 9.06 -1.10 56.74
C VAL A 262 8.16 0.01 57.25
N THR A 263 8.58 1.26 57.08
CA THR A 263 7.81 2.45 57.49
C THR A 263 7.06 3.08 56.34
N LYS A 264 7.55 2.88 55.11
CA LYS A 264 6.98 3.37 53.86
C LYS A 264 7.25 2.40 52.72
N ILE A 265 6.43 2.49 51.68
CA ILE A 265 6.74 1.95 50.36
C ILE A 265 7.34 3.07 49.54
N ASP A 266 8.46 2.79 48.88
CA ASP A 266 9.17 3.72 48.02
C ASP A 266 9.74 2.99 46.80
N SER A 267 10.52 3.72 46.00
CA SER A 267 11.14 3.22 44.76
C SER A 267 12.10 2.04 44.90
N SER A 268 12.38 1.55 46.11
CA SER A 268 13.13 0.30 46.32
C SER A 268 12.28 -0.96 46.19
N PHE A 269 10.94 -0.85 46.27
CA PHE A 269 10.04 -2.00 46.21
C PHE A 269 9.66 -2.37 44.77
N ARG A 270 9.70 -3.68 44.47
CA ARG A 270 9.26 -4.28 43.21
C ARG A 270 8.39 -5.50 43.51
N GLY A 271 7.31 -5.67 42.76
CA GLY A 271 6.46 -6.86 42.89
C GLY A 271 5.44 -6.78 44.03
N ASN A 272 4.60 -7.80 44.09
CA ASN A 272 3.59 -7.92 45.15
C ASN A 272 4.26 -8.17 46.50
N ILE A 273 3.85 -7.43 47.53
CA ILE A 273 4.45 -7.52 48.86
C ILE A 273 3.42 -7.93 49.92
N LYS A 274 3.91 -8.62 50.93
CA LYS A 274 3.18 -8.94 52.16
C LYS A 274 3.90 -8.30 53.34
N LEU A 275 3.13 -7.65 54.20
CA LEU A 275 3.61 -6.99 55.40
C LEU A 275 2.93 -7.57 56.62
N TYR A 276 3.73 -7.90 57.63
CA TYR A 276 3.30 -8.52 58.87
C TYR A 276 3.48 -7.53 60.01
N SER A 277 2.42 -7.31 60.77
CA SER A 277 2.43 -6.45 61.96
C SER A 277 3.18 -7.15 63.09
N ARG A 278 3.96 -6.37 63.84
CA ARG A 278 4.49 -6.79 65.14
C ARG A 278 3.95 -5.89 66.24
N TRP A 279 3.85 -6.46 67.43
CA TRP A 279 3.17 -5.87 68.56
C TRP A 279 4.00 -6.05 69.82
N ILE A 280 4.02 -5.04 70.68
CA ILE A 280 4.67 -5.07 72.00
C ILE A 280 3.56 -5.05 73.05
N SER A 281 3.52 -6.03 73.93
CA SER A 281 2.53 -6.06 75.04
C SER A 281 2.69 -4.80 75.90
N THR A 282 1.58 -4.13 76.19
CA THR A 282 1.56 -3.00 77.15
C THR A 282 1.42 -3.48 78.60
N THR A 283 1.19 -4.77 78.80
CA THR A 283 1.12 -5.40 80.12
C THR A 283 2.51 -5.87 80.52
N SER A 284 3.05 -5.33 81.61
CA SER A 284 4.28 -5.84 82.24
C SER A 284 3.94 -7.11 83.00
N GLU A 285 4.24 -8.26 82.42
CA GLU A 285 4.35 -9.50 83.20
C GLU A 285 5.73 -9.53 83.85
N GLN A 286 5.80 -9.91 85.13
CA GLN A 286 7.09 -10.19 85.75
C GLN A 286 7.66 -11.45 85.11
N LEU A 287 8.73 -11.30 84.34
CA LEU A 287 9.53 -12.40 83.83
C LEU A 287 10.13 -13.14 85.03
N THR A 288 9.72 -14.37 85.30
CA THR A 288 10.39 -15.20 86.29
C THR A 288 11.62 -15.85 85.66
N VAL A 289 12.79 -15.53 86.22
CA VAL A 289 14.09 -16.08 85.80
C VAL A 289 14.19 -17.56 86.14
N PRO A 290 14.66 -18.42 85.23
CA PRO A 290 15.18 -19.73 85.62
C PRO A 290 16.33 -19.56 86.62
N GLU A 291 16.41 -20.45 87.61
CA GLU A 291 17.44 -20.39 88.66
C GLU A 291 18.85 -20.34 88.03
N GLY A 292 19.56 -19.21 88.16
CA GLY A 292 20.89 -18.97 87.57
C GLY A 292 20.94 -18.10 86.30
N GLY A 293 19.81 -17.61 85.78
CA GLY A 293 19.77 -16.67 84.65
C GLY A 293 20.04 -15.21 85.05
N ILE A 294 20.37 -14.36 84.07
CA ILE A 294 20.46 -12.91 84.23
C ILE A 294 19.27 -12.28 83.49
N GLU A 295 18.49 -11.44 84.18
CA GLU A 295 17.39 -10.69 83.58
C GLU A 295 17.90 -9.63 82.59
N PHE A 296 17.20 -9.45 81.48
CA PHE A 296 17.20 -8.17 80.79
C PHE A 296 16.10 -7.30 81.41
N THR A 297 16.37 -6.01 81.54
CA THR A 297 15.49 -5.02 82.17
C THR A 297 14.32 -4.61 81.29
N GLN A 298 14.54 -4.60 79.97
CA GLN A 298 13.54 -4.26 78.97
C GLN A 298 14.00 -4.72 77.59
N ILE A 299 13.07 -4.89 76.64
CA ILE A 299 13.39 -4.93 75.22
C ILE A 299 13.31 -3.51 74.69
N VAL A 300 14.40 -3.02 74.13
CA VAL A 300 14.51 -1.65 73.63
C VAL A 300 14.63 -1.65 72.13
N LYS A 301 13.88 -0.72 71.51
CA LYS A 301 14.00 -0.37 70.10
C LYS A 301 15.27 0.46 69.93
N LYS A 302 16.33 -0.13 69.39
CA LYS A 302 17.60 0.57 69.10
C LYS A 302 17.77 0.78 67.60
N PRO A 303 18.34 1.93 67.16
CA PRO A 303 18.73 2.10 65.76
C PRO A 303 19.67 0.97 65.35
N HIS A 304 19.44 0.37 64.18
CA HIS A 304 20.35 -0.66 63.69
C HIS A 304 21.70 -0.04 63.29
N SER A 305 22.80 -0.79 63.45
CA SER A 305 24.17 -0.30 63.17
C SER A 305 24.40 0.07 61.70
N SER A 306 23.52 -0.37 60.78
CA SER A 306 23.52 0.05 59.37
C SER A 306 23.02 1.49 59.14
N GLY A 307 22.45 2.14 60.17
CA GLY A 307 21.85 3.47 60.04
C GLY A 307 20.45 3.48 59.39
N THR A 308 19.91 2.31 59.05
CA THR A 308 18.58 2.12 58.46
C THR A 308 17.73 1.19 59.33
N GLY A 309 16.55 1.65 59.73
CA GLY A 309 15.61 0.87 60.55
C GLY A 309 16.02 0.71 62.03
N PHE A 310 15.27 -0.15 62.72
CA PHE A 310 15.43 -0.42 64.15
C PHE A 310 15.47 -1.92 64.42
N VAL A 311 16.26 -2.32 65.41
CA VAL A 311 16.23 -3.67 65.97
C VAL A 311 15.73 -3.63 67.40
N TYR A 312 15.02 -4.68 67.79
CA TYR A 312 14.57 -4.88 69.16
C TYR A 312 15.58 -5.79 69.86
N GLN A 313 16.26 -5.25 70.87
CA GLN A 313 17.28 -5.98 71.61
C GLN A 313 16.98 -5.95 73.11
N PRO A 314 17.26 -7.05 73.84
CA PRO A 314 17.21 -7.04 75.30
C PRO A 314 18.30 -6.12 75.86
N GLU A 315 17.95 -5.31 76.86
CA GLU A 315 18.87 -4.45 77.61
C GLU A 315 19.19 -5.04 78.97
N PHE A 316 20.45 -5.39 79.20
CA PHE A 316 20.89 -6.03 80.44
C PHE A 316 21.33 -5.01 81.51
N PRO A 317 21.19 -5.33 82.80
CA PRO A 317 21.71 -4.52 83.90
C PRO A 317 23.22 -4.26 83.78
N ALA A 318 23.68 -3.11 84.28
CA ALA A 318 25.09 -2.78 84.34
C ALA A 318 25.88 -3.85 85.14
N GLY A 319 26.88 -4.47 84.50
CA GLY A 319 27.69 -5.54 85.11
C GLY A 319 27.31 -6.97 84.67
N ALA A 320 26.33 -7.13 83.76
CA ALA A 320 26.05 -8.43 83.18
C ALA A 320 27.28 -8.97 82.40
N PRO A 321 27.70 -10.24 82.62
CA PRO A 321 28.82 -10.85 81.89
C PRO A 321 28.60 -10.84 80.37
N SER A 322 29.66 -10.51 79.62
CA SER A 322 29.67 -10.45 78.15
C SER A 322 29.43 -11.81 77.46
N THR A 323 29.38 -12.90 78.22
CA THR A 323 29.12 -14.27 77.76
C THR A 323 27.64 -14.65 77.85
N SER A 324 26.74 -13.70 78.12
CA SER A 324 25.30 -13.97 78.17
C SER A 324 24.82 -14.41 76.77
N VAL A 325 24.65 -15.72 76.59
CA VAL A 325 24.23 -16.32 75.33
C VAL A 325 22.74 -16.03 75.14
N LEU A 326 22.40 -15.36 74.04
CA LEU A 326 21.04 -15.27 73.55
C LEU A 326 20.61 -16.66 73.07
N GLN A 327 20.05 -17.50 73.95
CA GLN A 327 19.23 -18.62 73.50
C GLN A 327 17.85 -18.05 73.19
N TYR A 328 17.59 -17.82 71.91
CA TYR A 328 16.24 -17.70 71.39
C TYR A 328 15.72 -19.13 71.15
N ASP A 329 14.59 -19.48 71.75
CA ASP A 329 13.72 -20.53 71.21
C ASP A 329 12.87 -19.97 70.06
#